data_AF-A0A7X7JBB9-F1
#
_entry.id   AF-A0A7X7JBB9-F1
#
_cell.length_a   1.000
_cell.length_b   1.000
_cell.length_c   1.000
_cell.angle_alpha   90.00
_cell.angle_beta   90.00
_cell.angle_gamma   90.00
#
_symmetry.space_group_name_H-M   'P 1'
#
loop_
_entity.id
_entity.type
_entity.pdbx_description
1 polymer ?
#
loop_
_entity_poly.entity_id
_entity_poly.type
_entity_poly.pdbx_seq_one_letter_code
_entity_poly.pdbx_strand_id
1 'polypeptide(L)'
;MSAPEGATGHGPAEAAAVDELAFDVADLPGGAAAALEAVLMVADEPVPAVQLATVLGLPTAEVEALLHRLAAEYRGEDGGRPRGFELREAGGGWRVYSAPAYADVVGRFVLDGQAARLTQAALETLAVIAYRQPVTRGQVSAVRGVNVESVVRTLVSRGLVTEVGTEPSGAVLYGTTPYFLERMGMTSLDELPPLAPYLPDLDALEDVDEAEGAR
;
A
#
# COMPACT_ATOMS: atom_id res chain seq x y z
N MET A 1 18.64 -1.47 72.42
CA MET A 1 19.97 -1.66 71.81
C MET A 1 20.02 -3.10 71.33
N SER A 2 20.07 -3.47 70.06
CA SER A 2 20.17 -2.76 68.79
C SER A 2 19.54 -3.67 67.72
N ALA A 3 18.99 -3.05 66.68
CA ALA A 3 18.55 -3.74 65.45
C ALA A 3 19.74 -4.35 64.69
N PRO A 4 19.45 -5.15 63.65
CA PRO A 4 20.05 -4.79 62.38
C PRO A 4 19.01 -4.58 61.27
N GLU A 5 19.38 -3.61 60.43
CA GLU A 5 18.70 -3.11 59.24
C GLU A 5 18.87 -4.05 58.03
N GLY A 6 17.91 -3.98 57.11
CA GLY A 6 18.16 -3.80 55.68
C GLY A 6 18.71 -4.99 54.89
N ALA A 7 17.85 -5.61 54.08
CA ALA A 7 18.12 -5.88 52.67
C ALA A 7 16.84 -6.36 51.97
N THR A 8 16.04 -5.41 51.47
CA THR A 8 15.08 -5.69 50.39
C THR A 8 15.87 -5.89 49.10
N GLY A 9 16.20 -7.15 48.79
CA GLY A 9 16.77 -7.55 47.51
C GLY A 9 15.66 -7.65 46.46
N HIS A 10 15.77 -6.80 45.44
CA HIS A 10 14.95 -6.79 44.24
C HIS A 10 15.48 -7.84 43.24
N GLY A 11 14.62 -8.77 42.83
CA GLY A 11 14.74 -9.54 41.57
C GLY A 11 15.31 -10.97 41.66
N PRO A 12 15.02 -11.81 40.64
CA PRO A 12 14.40 -11.45 39.38
C PRO A 12 12.92 -11.83 39.31
N ALA A 13 12.20 -11.00 38.55
CA ALA A 13 10.90 -11.31 38.02
C ALA A 13 10.93 -12.68 37.35
N GLU A 14 10.04 -13.54 37.83
CA GLU A 14 9.18 -14.40 37.03
C GLU A 14 9.54 -14.39 35.55
N ALA A 15 10.46 -15.29 35.17
CA ALA A 15 10.69 -15.67 33.81
C ALA A 15 9.36 -16.24 33.29
N ALA A 16 8.57 -15.37 32.68
CA ALA A 16 7.34 -15.73 32.00
C ALA A 16 7.68 -16.88 31.05
N ALA A 17 7.01 -18.00 31.27
CA ALA A 17 7.16 -19.24 30.54
C ALA A 17 7.22 -18.96 29.04
N VAL A 18 8.36 -19.30 28.44
CA VAL A 18 8.48 -19.48 27.00
C VAL A 18 7.49 -20.61 26.69
N ASP A 19 6.37 -20.26 26.06
CA ASP A 19 5.38 -21.21 25.58
C ASP A 19 6.13 -22.27 24.77
N GLU A 20 6.03 -23.55 25.17
CA GLU A 20 6.62 -24.66 24.44
C GLU A 20 6.01 -24.63 23.04
N LEU A 21 6.77 -24.13 22.06
CA LEU A 21 6.35 -24.18 20.67
C LEU A 21 5.97 -25.63 20.35
N ALA A 22 4.80 -25.82 19.74
CA ALA A 22 4.29 -27.14 19.37
C ALA A 22 5.14 -27.87 18.30
N PHE A 23 6.27 -27.28 17.91
CA PHE A 23 7.21 -27.77 16.92
C PHE A 23 8.63 -27.33 17.30
N ASP A 24 9.60 -28.23 17.12
CA ASP A 24 11.02 -27.87 17.17
C ASP A 24 11.44 -27.32 15.80
N VAL A 25 11.89 -26.08 15.77
CA VAL A 25 12.33 -25.42 14.55
C VAL A 25 13.54 -26.13 13.93
N ALA A 26 14.36 -26.83 14.72
CA ALA A 26 15.50 -27.60 14.24
C ALA A 26 15.09 -28.82 13.41
N ASP A 27 13.89 -29.37 13.65
CA ASP A 27 13.37 -30.56 12.95
C ASP A 27 12.72 -30.20 11.59
N LEU A 28 12.50 -28.91 11.32
CA LEU A 28 11.95 -28.45 10.06
C LEU A 28 12.99 -28.57 8.92
N PRO A 29 12.56 -28.80 7.66
CA PRO A 29 13.46 -28.77 6.52
C PRO A 29 14.19 -27.42 6.41
N GLY A 30 15.52 -27.43 6.49
CA GLY A 30 16.34 -26.21 6.49
C GLY A 30 16.46 -25.50 7.84
N GLY A 31 15.85 -26.05 8.90
CA GLY A 31 15.99 -25.62 10.28
C GLY A 31 15.58 -24.17 10.55
N ALA A 32 16.20 -23.56 11.56
CA ALA A 32 15.94 -22.18 11.97
C ALA A 32 16.17 -21.14 10.88
N ALA A 33 17.11 -21.38 9.97
CA ALA A 33 17.34 -20.50 8.83
C ALA A 33 16.09 -20.45 7.94
N ALA A 34 15.63 -21.59 7.43
CA ALA A 34 14.45 -21.66 6.57
C ALA A 34 13.16 -21.17 7.26
N ALA A 35 13.03 -21.41 8.56
CA ALA A 35 11.91 -20.88 9.35
C ALA A 35 11.91 -19.34 9.40
N LEU A 36 13.08 -18.70 9.58
CA LEU A 36 13.19 -17.24 9.49
C LEU A 36 12.80 -16.72 8.10
N GLU A 37 13.24 -17.39 7.03
CA GLU A 37 12.86 -17.01 5.66
C GLU A 37 11.34 -17.05 5.46
N ALA A 38 10.68 -18.10 5.98
CA ALA A 38 9.24 -18.25 5.88
C ALA A 38 8.49 -17.12 6.60
N VAL A 39 8.93 -16.74 7.81
CA VAL A 39 8.33 -15.61 8.55
C VAL A 39 8.58 -14.29 7.84
N LEU A 40 9.80 -14.03 7.39
CA LEU A 40 10.17 -12.79 6.71
C LEU A 40 9.51 -12.64 5.33
N MET A 41 9.14 -13.75 4.68
CA MET A 41 8.44 -13.75 3.39
C MET A 41 7.01 -13.20 3.50
N VAL A 42 6.34 -13.42 4.64
CA VAL A 42 4.96 -12.96 4.86
C VAL A 42 4.87 -11.61 5.59
N ALA A 43 5.99 -11.10 6.11
CA ALA A 43 6.03 -9.83 6.84
C ALA A 43 5.87 -8.61 5.91
N ASP A 44 4.92 -7.74 6.24
CA ASP A 44 4.60 -6.50 5.54
C ASP A 44 5.28 -5.26 6.13
N GLU A 45 6.00 -5.40 7.25
CA GLU A 45 6.79 -4.38 7.97
C GLU A 45 8.12 -4.97 8.50
N PRO A 46 9.15 -4.14 8.81
CA PRO A 46 10.37 -4.63 9.47
C PRO A 46 10.08 -5.29 10.82
N VAL A 47 10.61 -6.49 11.03
CA VAL A 47 10.33 -7.28 12.25
C VAL A 47 11.53 -7.25 13.19
N PRO A 48 11.39 -6.83 14.46
CA PRO A 48 12.48 -6.86 15.44
C PRO A 48 13.01 -8.28 15.68
N ALA A 49 14.32 -8.43 15.87
CA ALA A 49 14.96 -9.72 16.13
C ALA A 49 14.39 -10.42 17.39
N VAL A 50 14.00 -9.65 18.41
CA VAL A 50 13.35 -10.16 19.63
C VAL A 50 12.00 -10.82 19.33
N GLN A 51 11.23 -10.27 18.39
CA GLN A 51 9.95 -10.84 17.99
C GLN A 51 10.17 -12.13 17.19
N LEU A 52 11.13 -12.13 16.26
CA LEU A 52 11.52 -13.34 15.51
C LEU A 52 12.01 -14.45 16.46
N ALA A 53 12.81 -14.10 17.46
CA ALA A 53 13.28 -15.00 18.51
C ALA A 53 12.14 -15.62 19.32
N THR A 54 11.15 -14.83 19.69
CA THR A 54 9.94 -15.31 20.38
C THR A 54 9.17 -16.31 19.51
N VAL A 55 8.97 -16.01 18.23
CA VAL A 55 8.22 -16.89 17.30
C VAL A 55 8.94 -18.22 17.05
N LEU A 56 10.28 -18.19 17.00
CA LEU A 56 11.10 -19.39 16.75
C LEU A 56 11.51 -20.13 18.03
N GLY A 57 11.28 -19.55 19.21
CA GLY A 57 11.66 -20.15 20.49
C GLY A 57 13.17 -20.25 20.68
N LEU A 58 13.92 -19.34 20.04
CA LEU A 58 15.39 -19.31 20.06
C LEU A 58 15.89 -18.08 20.83
N PRO A 59 17.13 -18.11 21.36
CA PRO A 59 17.76 -16.93 21.93
C PRO A 59 17.91 -15.81 20.88
N THR A 60 17.65 -14.56 21.26
CA THR A 60 17.75 -13.41 20.34
C THR A 60 19.12 -13.30 19.68
N ALA A 61 20.21 -13.54 20.42
CA ALA A 61 21.57 -13.50 19.87
C ALA A 61 21.80 -14.57 18.78
N GLU A 62 21.14 -15.72 18.88
CA GLU A 62 21.22 -16.77 17.86
C GLU A 62 20.46 -16.37 16.59
N VAL A 63 19.28 -15.77 16.76
CA VAL A 63 18.50 -15.22 15.64
C VAL A 63 19.23 -14.09 14.93
N GLU A 64 19.85 -13.15 15.67
CA GLU A 64 20.67 -12.09 15.07
C GLU A 64 21.84 -12.66 14.26
N ALA A 65 22.55 -13.65 14.80
CA ALA A 65 23.62 -14.33 14.08
C ALA A 65 23.13 -15.07 12.83
N LEU A 66 21.94 -15.70 12.89
CA LEU A 66 21.29 -16.32 11.73
C LEU A 66 20.92 -15.29 10.66
N LEU A 67 20.32 -14.16 11.06
CA LEU A 67 19.92 -13.09 10.15
C LEU A 67 21.12 -12.48 9.42
N HIS A 68 22.23 -12.22 10.13
CA HIS A 68 23.46 -11.74 9.49
C HIS A 68 24.05 -12.76 8.51
N ARG A 69 24.02 -14.05 8.86
CA ARG A 69 24.47 -15.13 7.95
C ARG A 69 23.60 -15.20 6.70
N LEU A 70 22.27 -15.21 6.84
CA LEU A 70 21.34 -15.19 5.72
C LEU A 70 21.54 -13.97 4.84
N ALA A 71 21.75 -12.78 5.43
CA ALA A 71 22.03 -11.57 4.67
C ALA A 71 23.32 -11.68 3.84
N ALA A 72 24.36 -12.34 4.35
CA ALA A 72 25.61 -12.57 3.63
C ALA A 72 25.45 -13.62 2.52
N GLU A 73 24.75 -14.71 2.81
CA GLU A 73 24.38 -15.74 1.83
C GLU A 73 23.58 -15.15 0.67
N TYR A 74 22.58 -14.30 0.95
CA TYR A 74 21.77 -13.68 -0.10
C TYR A 74 22.58 -12.75 -1.01
N ARG A 75 23.62 -12.10 -0.46
CA ARG A 75 24.59 -11.31 -1.22
C ARG A 75 25.54 -12.18 -2.06
N GLY A 76 25.56 -13.50 -1.85
CA GLY A 76 26.45 -14.44 -2.53
C GLY A 76 27.88 -14.47 -1.95
N GLU A 77 28.06 -14.05 -0.70
CA GLU A 77 29.38 -13.94 -0.07
C GLU A 77 29.97 -15.31 0.31
N ASP A 78 29.15 -16.36 0.30
CA ASP A 78 29.53 -17.75 0.51
C ASP A 78 30.01 -18.45 -0.78
N GLY A 79 30.12 -17.72 -1.89
CA GLY A 79 30.49 -18.25 -3.21
C GLY A 79 29.30 -18.72 -4.04
N GLY A 80 28.07 -18.59 -3.52
CA GLY A 80 26.84 -18.76 -4.28
C GLY A 80 26.57 -17.61 -5.27
N ARG A 81 25.58 -17.80 -6.14
CA ARG A 81 25.09 -16.68 -6.97
C ARG A 81 24.38 -15.65 -6.06
N PRO A 82 24.57 -14.33 -6.27
CA PRO A 82 23.76 -13.33 -5.60
C PRO A 82 22.26 -13.56 -5.87
N ARG A 83 21.43 -13.39 -4.84
CA ARG A 83 19.97 -13.51 -4.93
C ARG A 83 19.35 -12.22 -5.45
N GLY A 84 18.13 -12.32 -5.97
CA GLY A 84 17.34 -11.17 -6.47
C GLY A 84 16.84 -10.23 -5.37
N PHE A 85 17.02 -10.62 -4.12
CA PHE A 85 16.56 -9.94 -2.92
C PHE A 85 17.69 -9.90 -1.90
N GLU A 86 17.62 -8.95 -0.98
CA GLU A 86 18.54 -8.77 0.13
C GLU A 86 17.79 -8.68 1.45
N LEU A 87 18.37 -9.24 2.50
CA LEU A 87 17.89 -9.10 3.87
C LEU A 87 18.62 -7.93 4.52
N ARG A 88 17.87 -6.97 5.06
CA ARG A 88 18.42 -5.75 5.65
C ARG A 88 17.86 -5.50 7.04
N GLU A 89 18.70 -4.91 7.87
CA GLU A 89 18.29 -4.28 9.11
C GLU A 89 17.92 -2.82 8.85
N ALA A 90 16.68 -2.43 9.11
CA ALA A 90 16.18 -1.07 8.95
C ALA A 90 15.04 -0.80 9.95
N GLY A 91 14.99 0.42 10.48
CA GLY A 91 13.90 0.84 11.39
C GLY A 91 13.83 0.04 12.70
N GLY A 92 14.95 -0.55 13.15
CA GLY A 92 14.98 -1.39 14.35
C GLY A 92 14.50 -2.83 14.14
N GLY A 93 14.32 -3.26 12.88
CA GLY A 93 13.92 -4.62 12.54
C GLY A 93 14.54 -5.11 11.24
N TRP A 94 14.19 -6.33 10.86
CA TRP A 94 14.70 -7.04 9.70
C TRP A 94 13.62 -7.23 8.65
N ARG A 95 13.99 -7.04 7.38
CA ARG A 95 13.08 -7.24 6.26
C ARG A 95 13.81 -7.60 4.96
N VAL A 96 13.13 -8.38 4.13
CA VAL A 96 13.55 -8.68 2.76
C VAL A 96 13.14 -7.56 1.80
N TYR A 97 14.08 -7.09 1.01
CA TYR A 97 13.88 -6.11 -0.06
C TYR A 97 14.37 -6.68 -1.39
N SER A 98 13.91 -6.14 -2.52
CA SER A 98 14.57 -6.41 -3.79
C SER A 98 15.99 -5.85 -3.77
N ALA A 99 16.97 -6.63 -4.25
CA ALA A 99 18.35 -6.17 -4.30
C ALA A 99 18.47 -4.94 -5.23
N PRO A 100 19.24 -3.90 -4.85
CA PRO A 100 19.35 -2.65 -5.61
C PRO A 100 19.77 -2.82 -7.07
N ALA A 101 20.58 -3.86 -7.36
CA ALA A 101 21.00 -4.20 -8.71
C ALA A 101 19.84 -4.52 -9.66
N TYR A 102 18.66 -4.86 -9.13
CA TYR A 102 17.45 -5.20 -9.89
C TYR A 102 16.39 -4.10 -9.89
N ALA A 103 16.73 -2.89 -9.41
CA ALA A 103 15.79 -1.77 -9.32
C ALA A 103 15.10 -1.45 -10.66
N ASP A 104 15.82 -1.49 -11.79
CA ASP A 104 15.22 -1.23 -13.11
C ASP A 104 14.23 -2.33 -13.53
N VAL A 105 14.51 -3.59 -13.19
CA VAL A 105 13.65 -4.75 -13.53
C VAL A 105 12.39 -4.73 -12.68
N VAL A 106 12.54 -4.54 -11.37
CA VAL A 106 11.42 -4.37 -10.43
C VAL A 106 10.63 -3.12 -10.80
N GLY A 107 11.30 -2.03 -11.15
CA GLY A 107 10.69 -0.80 -11.63
C GLY A 107 9.80 -1.04 -12.84
N ARG A 108 10.25 -1.78 -13.86
CA ARG A 108 9.41 -2.15 -15.00
C ARG A 108 8.18 -2.97 -14.58
N PHE A 109 8.35 -3.97 -13.73
CA PHE A 109 7.22 -4.80 -13.26
C PHE A 109 6.21 -4.00 -12.44
N VAL A 110 6.68 -3.16 -11.50
CA VAL A 110 5.83 -2.28 -10.69
C VAL A 110 5.14 -1.25 -11.57
N LEU A 111 5.83 -0.67 -12.56
CA LEU A 111 5.25 0.24 -13.53
C LEU A 111 4.26 -0.47 -14.47
N ASP A 112 4.49 -1.72 -14.85
CA ASP A 112 3.51 -2.50 -15.62
C ASP A 112 2.28 -2.84 -14.76
N GLY A 113 2.44 -2.98 -13.44
CA GLY A 113 1.36 -3.20 -12.46
C GLY A 113 0.67 -1.93 -11.93
N GLN A 114 1.28 -0.74 -12.06
CA GLN A 114 0.79 0.55 -11.52
C GLN A 114 0.73 1.70 -12.55
N ALA A 115 1.12 1.48 -13.80
CA ALA A 115 1.25 2.54 -14.80
C ALA A 115 0.96 2.09 -16.23
N ALA A 116 -0.30 1.79 -16.53
CA ALA A 116 -0.86 2.56 -17.64
C ALA A 116 -1.10 3.96 -17.07
N ARG A 117 -0.20 4.92 -17.32
CA ARG A 117 -0.49 6.35 -17.08
C ARG A 117 -1.92 6.62 -17.52
N LEU A 118 -2.69 7.38 -16.73
CA LEU A 118 -4.00 7.82 -17.21
C LEU A 118 -3.76 8.48 -18.56
N THR A 119 -4.47 8.00 -19.58
CA THR A 119 -4.43 8.63 -20.89
C THR A 119 -4.90 10.08 -20.73
N GLN A 120 -4.56 10.94 -21.70
CA GLN A 120 -5.06 12.30 -21.68
C GLN A 120 -6.60 12.33 -21.55
N ALA A 121 -7.30 11.45 -22.26
CA ALA A 121 -8.75 11.31 -22.14
C ALA A 121 -9.19 10.93 -20.70
N ALA A 122 -8.44 10.08 -20.00
CA ALA A 122 -8.76 9.71 -18.63
C ALA A 122 -8.47 10.83 -17.62
N LEU A 123 -7.40 11.61 -17.83
CA LEU A 123 -7.09 12.80 -17.04
C LEU A 123 -8.15 13.89 -17.23
N GLU A 124 -8.55 14.15 -18.47
CA GLU A 124 -9.59 15.13 -18.78
C GLU A 124 -10.94 14.71 -18.18
N THR A 125 -11.30 13.43 -18.21
CA THR A 125 -12.54 12.93 -17.57
C THR A 125 -12.45 13.04 -16.06
N LEU A 126 -11.31 12.67 -15.47
CA LEU A 126 -11.07 12.79 -14.04
C LEU A 126 -11.18 14.24 -13.58
N ALA A 127 -10.65 15.19 -14.35
CA ALA A 127 -10.78 16.61 -14.09
C ALA A 127 -12.25 17.06 -14.10
N VAL A 128 -13.04 16.69 -15.12
CA VAL A 128 -14.47 17.03 -15.15
C VAL A 128 -15.20 16.53 -13.90
N ILE A 129 -14.93 15.29 -13.47
CA ILE A 129 -15.53 14.73 -12.25
C ILE A 129 -15.05 15.50 -11.01
N ALA A 130 -13.76 15.76 -10.86
CA ALA A 130 -13.20 16.45 -9.70
C ALA A 130 -13.80 17.85 -9.50
N TYR A 131 -14.01 18.60 -10.58
CA TYR A 131 -14.55 19.96 -10.53
C TYR A 131 -16.08 20.05 -10.49
N ARG A 132 -16.81 19.03 -10.94
CA ARG A 132 -18.28 19.09 -11.03
C ARG A 132 -19.03 18.13 -10.10
N GLN A 133 -18.33 17.25 -9.40
CA GLN A 133 -18.97 16.26 -8.52
C GLN A 133 -19.99 16.89 -7.56
N PRO A 134 -21.11 16.21 -7.29
CA PRO A 134 -21.50 14.90 -7.84
C PRO A 134 -22.03 14.99 -9.29
N VAL A 135 -21.58 14.09 -10.18
CA VAL A 135 -21.99 14.08 -11.61
C VAL A 135 -22.37 12.71 -12.13
N THR A 136 -23.31 12.65 -13.06
CA THR A 136 -23.65 11.43 -13.80
C THR A 136 -22.68 11.17 -14.95
N ARG A 137 -22.58 9.91 -15.38
CA ARG A 137 -21.82 9.54 -16.57
C ARG A 137 -22.30 10.28 -17.82
N GLY A 138 -23.59 10.57 -17.93
CA GLY A 138 -24.19 11.31 -19.04
C GLY A 138 -23.71 12.76 -19.09
N GLN A 139 -23.76 13.46 -17.96
CA GLN A 139 -23.26 14.83 -17.82
C GLN A 139 -21.77 14.93 -18.18
N VAL A 140 -20.95 13.98 -17.71
CA VAL A 140 -19.52 13.93 -18.06
C VAL A 140 -19.31 13.69 -19.56
N SER A 141 -20.10 12.81 -20.17
CA SER A 141 -20.05 12.54 -21.61
C SER A 141 -20.42 13.77 -22.44
N ALA A 142 -21.43 14.54 -22.01
CA ALA A 142 -21.86 15.77 -22.66
C ALA A 142 -20.76 16.85 -22.63
N VAL A 143 -20.13 17.05 -21.47
CA VAL A 143 -19.00 18.00 -21.32
C VAL A 143 -17.80 17.58 -22.19
N ARG A 144 -17.52 16.28 -22.27
CA ARG A 144 -16.38 15.76 -23.04
C ARG A 144 -16.65 15.63 -24.54
N GLY A 145 -17.92 15.68 -24.97
CA GLY A 145 -18.34 15.46 -26.36
C GLY A 145 -18.04 14.06 -26.91
N VAL A 146 -17.69 13.10 -26.05
CA VAL A 146 -17.32 11.72 -26.42
C VAL A 146 -17.83 10.73 -25.38
N ASN A 147 -17.98 9.46 -25.75
CA ASN A 147 -18.37 8.40 -24.81
C ASN A 147 -17.25 8.16 -23.77
N VAL A 148 -17.59 8.28 -22.49
CA VAL A 148 -16.66 8.16 -21.36
C VAL A 148 -16.80 6.85 -20.57
N GLU A 149 -17.62 5.89 -21.01
CA GLU A 149 -17.95 4.69 -20.21
C GLU A 149 -16.72 3.87 -19.80
N SER A 150 -15.85 3.53 -20.75
CA SER A 150 -14.63 2.75 -20.48
C SER A 150 -13.66 3.51 -19.58
N VAL A 151 -13.63 4.85 -19.73
CA VAL A 151 -12.78 5.74 -18.93
C VAL A 151 -13.27 5.80 -17.50
N VAL A 152 -14.56 6.03 -17.27
CA VAL A 152 -15.17 6.05 -15.94
C VAL A 152 -14.96 4.70 -15.25
N ARG A 153 -15.20 3.59 -15.95
CA ARG A 153 -14.94 2.23 -15.43
C ARG A 153 -13.47 2.06 -15.00
N THR A 154 -12.53 2.60 -15.78
CA THR A 154 -11.10 2.57 -15.45
C THR A 154 -10.76 3.46 -14.25
N LEU A 155 -11.39 4.63 -14.11
CA LEU A 155 -11.18 5.51 -12.96
C LEU A 155 -11.73 4.90 -11.66
N VAL A 156 -12.87 4.22 -11.75
CA VAL A 156 -13.48 3.46 -10.63
C VAL A 156 -12.62 2.26 -10.25
N SER A 157 -12.18 1.44 -11.23
CA SER A 157 -11.33 0.28 -10.92
C SER A 157 -9.97 0.65 -10.32
N ARG A 158 -9.50 1.87 -10.59
CA ARG A 158 -8.28 2.45 -9.99
C ARG A 158 -8.53 3.15 -8.66
N GLY A 159 -9.77 3.18 -8.18
CA GLY A 159 -10.13 3.81 -6.92
C GLY A 159 -9.97 5.33 -6.90
N LEU A 160 -9.84 6.00 -8.05
CA LEU A 160 -9.75 7.46 -8.13
C LEU A 160 -11.14 8.13 -8.07
N VAL A 161 -12.15 7.40 -8.52
CA VAL A 161 -13.56 7.82 -8.53
C VAL A 161 -14.40 6.72 -7.89
N THR A 162 -15.48 7.09 -7.22
CA THR A 162 -16.46 6.17 -6.63
C THR A 162 -17.88 6.64 -6.94
N GLU A 163 -18.83 5.72 -6.79
CA GLU A 163 -20.26 6.05 -6.78
C GLU A 163 -20.59 6.74 -5.45
N VAL A 164 -21.27 7.88 -5.52
CA VAL A 164 -21.63 8.71 -4.35
C VAL A 164 -23.14 8.83 -4.15
N GLY A 165 -23.94 8.32 -5.09
CA GLY A 165 -25.40 8.31 -4.99
C GLY A 165 -26.09 7.97 -6.30
N THR A 166 -27.40 8.19 -6.34
CA THR A 166 -28.24 7.97 -7.52
C THR A 166 -29.30 9.06 -7.60
N GLU A 167 -29.50 9.62 -8.79
CA GLU A 167 -30.56 10.59 -9.05
C GLU A 167 -31.96 9.94 -9.03
N PRO A 168 -33.04 10.72 -8.88
CA PRO A 168 -34.41 10.21 -9.02
C PRO A 168 -34.70 9.56 -10.37
N SER A 169 -33.97 9.95 -11.41
CA SER A 169 -33.98 9.35 -12.75
C SER A 169 -33.42 7.92 -12.80
N GLY A 170 -32.71 7.48 -11.75
CA GLY A 170 -31.98 6.21 -11.70
C GLY A 170 -30.53 6.31 -12.17
N ALA A 171 -30.04 7.50 -12.54
CA ALA A 171 -28.66 7.69 -12.98
C ALA A 171 -27.68 7.69 -11.78
N VAL A 172 -26.57 6.94 -11.91
CA VAL A 172 -25.51 6.88 -10.88
C VAL A 172 -24.68 8.16 -10.87
N LEU A 173 -24.47 8.72 -9.68
CA LEU A 173 -23.61 9.87 -9.43
C LEU A 173 -22.21 9.41 -9.01
N TYR A 174 -21.20 10.09 -9.56
CA TYR A 174 -19.79 9.83 -9.31
C TYR A 174 -19.10 11.01 -8.63
N GLY A 175 -18.12 10.71 -7.80
CA GLY A 175 -17.24 11.66 -7.13
C GLY A 175 -15.84 11.10 -6.90
N THR A 176 -14.89 11.96 -6.53
CA THR A 176 -13.50 11.57 -6.24
C THR A 176 -13.37 10.92 -4.85
N THR A 177 -12.34 10.10 -4.67
CA THR A 177 -12.06 9.39 -3.41
C THR A 177 -10.98 10.10 -2.57
N PRO A 178 -10.77 9.71 -1.30
CA PRO A 178 -9.59 10.12 -0.54
C PRO A 178 -8.27 9.73 -1.24
N TYR A 179 -8.23 8.57 -1.89
CA TYR A 179 -7.07 8.12 -2.67
C TYR A 179 -6.75 9.06 -3.83
N PHE A 180 -7.74 9.71 -4.46
CA PHE A 180 -7.48 10.76 -5.43
C PHE A 180 -6.73 11.95 -4.81
N LEU A 181 -7.16 12.44 -3.64
CA LEU A 181 -6.53 13.57 -2.95
C LEU A 181 -5.08 13.25 -2.57
N GLU A 182 -4.84 12.07 -2.02
CA GLU A 182 -3.49 11.56 -1.70
C GLU A 182 -2.58 11.55 -2.94
N ARG A 183 -3.11 11.08 -4.08
CA ARG A 183 -2.35 11.02 -5.35
C ARG A 183 -2.10 12.40 -5.98
N MET A 184 -2.98 13.36 -5.71
CA MET A 184 -2.82 14.76 -6.15
C MET A 184 -1.99 15.61 -5.17
N GLY A 185 -1.66 15.08 -3.99
CA GLY A 185 -0.92 15.79 -2.95
C GLY A 185 -1.72 16.93 -2.32
N MET A 186 -3.06 16.80 -2.29
CA MET A 186 -3.99 17.80 -1.78
C MET A 186 -4.66 17.29 -0.50
N THR A 187 -5.02 18.20 0.42
CA THR A 187 -5.77 17.83 1.64
C THR A 187 -7.28 18.00 1.47
N SER A 188 -7.72 18.80 0.50
CA SER A 188 -9.13 18.96 0.15
C SER A 188 -9.34 19.31 -1.33
N LEU A 189 -10.58 19.20 -1.80
CA LEU A 189 -10.98 19.63 -3.15
C LEU A 189 -10.97 21.16 -3.30
N ASP A 190 -10.98 21.92 -2.21
CA ASP A 190 -10.94 23.39 -2.24
C ASP A 190 -9.57 23.92 -2.70
N GLU A 191 -8.55 23.07 -2.70
CA GLU A 191 -7.21 23.37 -3.23
C GLU A 191 -7.12 23.26 -4.76
N LEU A 192 -8.18 22.78 -5.42
CA LEU A 192 -8.21 22.70 -6.88
C LEU A 192 -8.11 24.11 -7.48
N PRO A 193 -7.18 24.33 -8.42
CA PRO A 193 -7.05 25.62 -9.09
C PRO A 193 -8.39 26.06 -9.70
N PRO A 194 -8.81 27.32 -9.55
CA PRO A 194 -10.03 27.78 -10.19
C PRO A 194 -9.92 27.57 -11.70
N LEU A 195 -11.01 27.08 -12.30
CA LEU A 195 -11.15 26.98 -13.74
C LEU A 195 -11.09 28.41 -14.30
N ALA A 196 -9.93 28.84 -14.77
CA ALA A 196 -9.75 30.10 -15.50
C ALA A 196 -10.74 30.16 -16.69
N PRO A 197 -11.07 31.33 -17.26
CA PRO A 197 -12.35 31.63 -17.93
C PRO A 197 -12.54 31.02 -19.35
N TYR A 198 -12.11 29.77 -19.57
CA TYR A 198 -12.12 29.09 -20.87
C TYR A 198 -13.06 27.87 -20.93
N LEU A 199 -14.00 27.74 -20.01
CA LEU A 199 -15.12 26.80 -20.17
C LEU A 199 -16.36 27.56 -20.66
N PRO A 200 -17.09 27.05 -21.65
CA PRO A 200 -18.37 27.64 -22.06
C PRO A 200 -19.34 27.64 -20.87
N ASP A 201 -20.15 28.70 -20.76
CA ASP A 201 -21.14 28.89 -19.71
C ASP A 201 -22.11 27.70 -19.65
N LEU A 202 -22.38 27.26 -18.43
CA LEU A 202 -23.09 26.03 -18.08
C LEU A 202 -24.59 26.05 -18.37
N ASP A 203 -25.16 27.23 -18.58
CA ASP A 203 -26.60 27.40 -18.82
C ASP A 203 -27.02 27.00 -20.26
N ALA A 204 -26.07 26.77 -21.17
CA ALA A 204 -26.35 26.39 -22.56
C ALA A 204 -26.58 24.88 -22.78
N LEU A 205 -26.54 24.08 -21.70
CA LEU A 205 -26.65 22.62 -21.76
C LEU A 205 -27.92 22.07 -21.09
N GLU A 206 -28.82 22.92 -20.58
CA GLU A 206 -30.15 22.47 -20.11
C GLU A 206 -31.07 22.12 -21.30
N ASP A 207 -30.78 22.61 -22.51
CA ASP A 207 -31.59 22.39 -23.71
C ASP A 207 -31.46 20.99 -24.34
N VAL A 208 -30.51 20.16 -23.90
CA VAL A 208 -30.32 18.80 -24.47
C VAL A 208 -31.25 17.76 -23.86
N ASP A 209 -31.75 17.98 -22.64
CA ASP A 209 -32.70 17.06 -22.00
C ASP A 209 -34.15 17.26 -22.49
N GLU A 210 -34.50 18.41 -23.06
CA GLU A 210 -35.85 18.65 -23.63
C GLU A 210 -36.03 18.09 -25.05
N ALA A 211 -34.94 17.87 -25.80
CA ALA A 211 -35.02 17.43 -27.19
C ALA A 211 -35.14 15.90 -27.38
N GLU A 212 -34.78 15.09 -26.39
CA GLU A 212 -34.86 13.62 -26.48
C GLU A 212 -36.17 13.02 -25.93
N GLY A 213 -37.05 13.84 -25.34
CA GLY A 213 -38.37 13.42 -24.85
C GLY A 213 -39.52 13.47 -25.87
N ALA A 214 -39.27 13.88 -27.12
CA ALA A 214 -40.31 14.14 -28.11
C ALA A 214 -40.16 13.37 -29.44
N ARG A 215 -39.51 12.20 -29.45
CA ARG A 215 -39.50 11.32 -30.64
C ARG A 215 -39.86 9.88 -30.31
#